data_AF-A0A819A099-F1
#
_entry.id   AF-A0A819A099-F1
#
_cell.length_a   1.000
_cell.length_b   1.000
_cell.length_c   1.000
_cell.angle_alpha   90.00
_cell.angle_beta   90.00
_cell.angle_gamma   90.00
#
_symmetry.space_group_name_H-M   'P 1'
#
loop_
_entity.id
_entity.type
_entity.pdbx_description
1 polymer ?
#
loop_
_entity_poly.entity_id
_entity_poly.type
_entity_poly.pdbx_seq_one_letter_code
_entity_poly.pdbx_strand_id
1 'polypeptide(L)'
;MIKTEAYQDLGAINPLESLVERTNKFLYGLWYNKHITQKQYEKLKVNQEEAELAHLYFLPKAHKPGTPLRPIMSGLKSPTIAISKWLDSLLRPLFDRLASETAVLNGVQLIKQVEKWSDKYLTPATSFITMDVTDLYTMIPQEGGVTAIKRLIETSGLKQIDGVKKEIILALTRFVITNNYFYLDGSYYKQIKGGAMGSPLTLTIANTYMYFVERPIFKWAQRTCSLYYRYIDDLFIMSNVHADILKGLVKFWNRLDNNIVFSEFIGHTAEYLDVKLENRGGKLVSEVYYKPSYEPYFLPFTSIHAQHIKKNIPYVALVRAIRYSSSYDTFKREETHICMSLLLNKYPLQFVLEQFERVLQTFQCAVSIKKNYSEIRRIFLNAADNDEKKAEIDFKVNIFCHFSFSKGMQDFPTRFHQLWNDCFSDTAICNIKPIVGSRRLDNLQDYLVRKKPDKSVLKIK
;
A
#
# COMPACT_ATOMS: atom_id res chain seq x y z
N MET A 1 17.77 13.62 5.95
CA MET A 1 18.29 13.48 7.32
C MET A 1 18.33 14.82 8.03
N ILE A 2 18.98 15.85 7.48
CA ILE A 2 19.05 17.19 8.10
C ILE A 2 17.66 17.84 8.24
N LYS A 3 16.82 17.78 7.20
CA LYS A 3 15.51 18.46 7.17
C LYS A 3 14.60 18.18 8.37
N THR A 4 14.63 16.96 8.92
CA THR A 4 13.67 16.53 9.94
C THR A 4 14.29 16.33 11.32
N GLU A 5 15.62 16.40 11.42
CA GLU A 5 16.38 16.08 12.65
C GLU A 5 16.01 14.72 13.26
N ALA A 6 15.48 13.80 12.44
CA ALA A 6 14.89 12.56 12.91
C ALA A 6 15.92 11.48 13.26
N TYR A 7 17.19 11.73 12.97
CA TYR A 7 18.26 10.75 13.04
C TYR A 7 19.45 11.31 13.80
N GLN A 8 19.96 10.49 14.73
CA GLN A 8 21.18 10.74 15.49
C GLN A 8 22.31 9.89 14.89
N ASP A 9 23.45 10.53 14.62
CA ASP A 9 24.69 9.85 14.24
C ASP A 9 25.34 9.19 15.48
N LEU A 10 25.70 7.92 15.36
CA LEU A 10 26.34 7.13 16.41
C LEU A 10 27.82 6.86 16.13
N GLY A 11 28.34 7.29 14.96
CA GLY A 11 29.69 7.00 14.51
C GLY A 11 29.88 5.56 14.03
N ALA A 12 31.11 5.03 14.17
CA ALA A 12 31.54 3.79 13.54
C ALA A 12 31.25 2.49 14.34
N ILE A 13 30.71 2.60 15.56
CA ILE A 13 30.47 1.42 16.41
C ILE A 13 29.17 0.74 15.99
N ASN A 14 29.26 -0.52 15.56
CA ASN A 14 28.12 -1.29 15.11
C ASN A 14 27.16 -1.64 16.28
N PRO A 15 25.91 -1.13 16.30
CA PRO A 15 24.99 -1.38 17.40
C PRO A 15 24.30 -2.75 17.32
N LEU A 16 24.49 -3.53 16.25
CA LEU A 16 23.73 -4.75 15.96
C LEU A 16 23.74 -5.76 17.11
N GLU A 17 24.92 -6.12 17.62
CA GLU A 17 25.07 -7.11 18.67
C GLU A 17 24.32 -6.68 19.95
N SER A 18 24.55 -5.44 20.38
CA SER A 18 23.86 -4.86 21.53
C SER A 18 22.33 -4.79 21.34
N LEU A 19 21.87 -4.59 20.10
CA LEU A 19 20.45 -4.54 19.76
C LEU A 19 19.81 -5.93 19.78
N VAL A 20 20.50 -6.96 19.28
CA VAL A 20 20.07 -8.35 19.35
C VAL A 20 19.95 -8.79 20.80
N GLU A 21 21.00 -8.58 21.59
CA GLU A 21 21.02 -8.94 23.02
C GLU A 21 19.89 -8.25 23.78
N ARG A 22 19.73 -6.93 23.60
CA ARG A 22 18.67 -6.16 24.25
C ARG A 22 17.27 -6.64 23.84
N THR A 23 17.05 -6.94 22.57
CA THR A 23 15.77 -7.45 22.08
C THR A 23 15.44 -8.81 22.69
N ASN A 24 16.40 -9.74 22.67
CA ASN A 24 16.20 -11.07 23.21
C ASN A 24 16.02 -11.04 24.74
N LYS A 25 16.78 -10.21 25.46
CA LYS A 25 16.60 -10.00 26.90
C LYS A 25 15.22 -9.44 27.24
N PHE A 26 14.73 -8.48 26.45
CA PHE A 26 13.40 -7.90 26.63
C PHE A 26 12.30 -8.95 26.42
N LEU A 27 12.37 -9.72 25.33
CA LEU A 27 11.41 -10.79 25.03
C LEU A 27 11.46 -11.93 26.06
N TYR A 28 12.65 -12.33 26.51
CA TYR A 28 12.82 -13.33 27.56
C TYR A 28 12.15 -12.87 28.86
N GLY A 29 12.34 -11.61 29.25
CA GLY A 29 11.67 -11.04 30.42
C GLY A 29 10.14 -11.09 30.32
N LEU A 30 9.57 -10.81 29.14
CA LEU A 30 8.13 -10.93 28.93
C LEU A 30 7.64 -12.38 29.04
N TRP A 31 8.39 -13.32 28.47
CA TRP A 31 8.06 -14.74 28.52
C TRP A 31 8.19 -15.32 29.94
N TYR A 32 9.30 -15.06 30.62
CA TYR A 32 9.56 -15.52 31.98
C TYR A 32 8.47 -15.07 32.97
N ASN A 33 8.01 -13.82 32.83
CA ASN A 33 6.92 -13.25 33.62
C ASN A 33 5.51 -13.62 33.11
N LYS A 34 5.40 -14.56 32.17
CA LYS A 34 4.13 -15.06 31.60
C LYS A 34 3.25 -13.97 30.95
N HIS A 35 3.87 -12.93 30.40
CA HIS A 35 3.18 -11.89 29.62
C HIS A 35 2.94 -12.28 28.17
N ILE A 36 3.75 -13.21 27.64
CA ILE A 36 3.59 -13.82 26.32
C ILE A 36 3.75 -15.34 26.45
N THR A 37 3.11 -16.07 25.55
CA THR A 37 3.19 -17.55 25.49
C THR A 37 4.53 -18.03 24.94
N GLN A 38 4.86 -19.32 25.15
CA GLN A 38 6.03 -19.97 24.52
C GLN A 38 6.03 -19.78 23.00
N LYS A 39 4.88 -20.04 22.35
CA LYS A 39 4.73 -19.92 20.89
C LYS A 39 4.96 -18.49 20.40
N GLN A 40 4.48 -17.48 21.14
CA GLN A 40 4.74 -16.08 20.83
C GLN A 40 6.23 -15.75 21.00
N TYR A 41 6.86 -16.19 22.09
CA TYR A 41 8.29 -15.99 22.33
C TYR A 41 9.16 -16.59 21.22
N GLU A 42 8.91 -17.83 20.84
CA GLU A 42 9.65 -18.52 19.77
C GLU A 42 9.51 -17.84 18.40
N LYS A 43 8.35 -17.24 18.14
CA LYS A 43 8.09 -16.47 16.90
C LYS A 43 8.76 -15.09 16.91
N LEU A 44 8.95 -14.51 18.09
CA LEU A 44 9.43 -13.13 18.25
C LEU A 44 10.94 -13.04 18.50
N LYS A 45 11.55 -14.07 19.10
CA LYS A 45 12.99 -14.09 19.41
C LYS A 45 13.83 -13.89 18.15
N VAL A 46 14.96 -13.22 18.32
CA VAL A 46 15.87 -12.88 17.23
C VAL A 46 16.91 -13.99 17.08
N ASN A 47 17.04 -14.54 15.87
CA ASN A 47 18.19 -15.38 15.52
C ASN A 47 19.40 -14.48 15.23
N GLN A 48 20.44 -14.56 16.06
CA GLN A 48 21.62 -13.72 15.95
C GLN A 48 22.39 -13.92 14.63
N GLU A 49 22.38 -15.13 14.08
CA GLU A 49 23.10 -15.45 12.83
C GLU A 49 22.42 -14.85 11.58
N GLU A 50 21.12 -14.59 11.67
CA GLU A 50 20.32 -14.05 10.57
C GLU A 50 20.04 -12.55 10.70
N ALA A 51 20.34 -11.96 11.86
CA ALA A 51 20.02 -10.58 12.16
C ALA A 51 20.95 -9.61 11.42
N GLU A 52 20.35 -8.59 10.81
CA GLU A 52 21.08 -7.51 10.15
C GLU A 52 20.44 -6.17 10.50
N LEU A 53 21.25 -5.09 10.54
CA LEU A 53 20.67 -3.75 10.67
C LEU A 53 19.88 -3.38 9.43
N ALA A 54 18.93 -2.46 9.60
CA ALA A 54 18.21 -1.95 8.46
C ALA A 54 19.17 -1.20 7.52
N HIS A 55 18.86 -1.25 6.23
CA HIS A 55 19.59 -0.53 5.19
C HIS A 55 18.74 0.63 4.68
N LEU A 56 19.29 1.85 4.70
CA LEU A 56 18.64 3.02 4.13
C LEU A 56 19.00 3.12 2.65
N TYR A 57 17.99 3.16 1.79
CA TYR A 57 18.14 3.43 0.36
C TYR A 57 17.14 4.49 -0.08
N PHE A 58 17.30 4.99 -1.30
CA PHE A 58 16.51 6.10 -1.80
C PHE A 58 15.78 5.73 -3.09
N LEU A 59 14.52 6.12 -3.19
CA LEU A 59 13.73 6.01 -4.42
C LEU A 59 13.48 7.40 -5.01
N PRO A 60 13.78 7.65 -6.30
CA PRO A 60 13.52 8.95 -6.91
C PRO A 60 12.03 9.20 -7.06
N LYS A 61 11.56 10.39 -6.67
CA LYS A 61 10.22 10.88 -7.01
C LYS A 61 10.26 11.63 -8.34
N ALA A 62 10.38 10.90 -9.45
CA ALA A 62 10.51 11.45 -10.81
C ALA A 62 9.40 12.45 -11.19
N HIS A 63 8.22 12.31 -10.59
CA HIS A 63 7.06 13.18 -10.81
C HIS A 63 7.10 14.53 -10.07
N LYS A 64 8.08 14.79 -9.20
CA LYS A 64 8.21 16.06 -8.48
C LYS A 64 9.38 16.88 -9.06
N PRO A 65 9.28 18.22 -9.15
CA PRO A 65 10.37 19.08 -9.59
C PRO A 65 11.66 18.80 -8.81
N GLY A 66 12.79 18.70 -9.53
CA GLY A 66 14.10 18.37 -8.94
C GLY A 66 14.27 16.90 -8.52
N THR A 67 13.31 16.02 -8.83
CA THR A 67 13.35 14.56 -8.57
C THR A 67 13.83 14.21 -7.15
N PRO A 68 13.16 14.73 -6.11
CA PRO A 68 13.59 14.51 -4.73
C PRO A 68 13.60 13.02 -4.38
N LEU A 69 14.56 12.63 -3.54
CA LEU A 69 14.73 11.26 -3.09
C LEU A 69 13.81 10.93 -1.90
N ARG A 70 13.08 9.82 -1.98
CA ARG A 70 12.32 9.24 -0.87
C ARG A 70 13.21 8.24 -0.12
N PRO A 71 13.57 8.48 1.15
CA PRO A 71 14.27 7.48 1.94
C PRO A 71 13.35 6.29 2.23
N ILE A 72 13.88 5.07 2.14
CA ILE A 72 13.23 3.83 2.52
C ILE A 72 14.18 3.03 3.40
N MET A 73 13.65 2.54 4.52
CA MET A 73 14.35 1.72 5.49
C MET A 73 14.01 0.25 5.26
N SER A 74 14.93 -0.50 4.63
CA SER A 74 14.79 -1.95 4.48
C SER A 74 15.25 -2.66 5.75
N GLY A 75 14.32 -3.08 6.59
CA GLY A 75 14.60 -3.74 7.87
C GLY A 75 14.12 -5.19 7.96
N LEU A 76 14.12 -5.95 6.85
CA LEU A 76 13.53 -7.30 6.81
C LEU A 76 14.17 -8.31 7.79
N LYS A 77 15.43 -8.06 8.16
CA LYS A 77 16.22 -8.85 9.11
C LYS A 77 16.57 -8.07 10.40
N SER A 78 15.95 -6.89 10.58
CA SER A 78 16.14 -6.09 11.80
C SER A 78 15.72 -6.87 13.04
N PRO A 79 16.43 -6.78 14.17
CA PRO A 79 16.02 -7.40 15.42
C PRO A 79 14.58 -7.06 15.86
N THR A 80 14.03 -5.91 15.45
CA THR A 80 12.67 -5.49 15.82
C THR A 80 11.57 -5.93 14.83
N ILE A 81 11.91 -6.54 13.69
CA ILE A 81 10.96 -6.77 12.59
C ILE A 81 9.85 -7.77 12.94
N ALA A 82 10.17 -8.84 13.66
CA ALA A 82 9.21 -9.85 14.06
C ALA A 82 8.16 -9.26 15.00
N ILE A 83 8.61 -8.46 15.99
CA ILE A 83 7.75 -7.73 16.91
C ILE A 83 6.88 -6.72 16.13
N SER A 84 7.48 -5.98 15.20
CA SER A 84 6.76 -5.01 14.37
C SER A 84 5.64 -5.67 13.55
N LYS A 85 5.91 -6.80 12.90
CA LYS A 85 4.90 -7.55 12.11
C LYS A 85 3.78 -8.10 12.98
N TRP A 86 4.14 -8.65 14.13
CA TRP A 86 3.17 -9.21 15.06
C TRP A 86 2.27 -8.11 15.65
N LEU A 87 2.82 -7.01 16.14
CA LEU A 87 2.04 -5.87 16.64
C LEU A 87 1.13 -5.28 15.56
N ASP A 88 1.61 -5.13 14.32
CA ASP A 88 0.80 -4.67 13.21
C ASP A 88 -0.42 -5.59 12.98
N SER A 89 -0.21 -6.91 12.99
CA SER A 89 -1.30 -7.89 12.84
C SER A 89 -2.36 -7.82 13.94
N LEU A 90 -1.99 -7.34 15.14
CA LEU A 90 -2.92 -7.15 16.26
C LEU A 90 -3.66 -5.81 16.20
N LEU A 91 -2.94 -4.74 15.83
CA LEU A 91 -3.42 -3.36 15.95
C LEU A 91 -4.13 -2.87 14.69
N ARG A 92 -3.70 -3.33 13.51
CA ARG A 92 -4.27 -2.89 12.22
C ARG A 92 -5.77 -3.18 12.12
N PRO A 93 -6.29 -4.37 12.49
CA PRO A 93 -7.73 -4.62 12.43
C PRO A 93 -8.56 -3.72 13.36
N LEU A 94 -7.99 -3.30 14.51
CA LEU A 94 -8.64 -2.37 15.42
C LEU A 94 -8.71 -0.98 14.80
N PHE A 95 -7.60 -0.53 14.20
CA PHE A 95 -7.56 0.74 13.47
C PHE A 95 -8.56 0.74 12.32
N ASP A 96 -8.56 -0.28 11.47
CA ASP A 96 -9.42 -0.35 10.29
C ASP A 96 -10.91 -0.27 10.67
N ARG A 97 -11.30 -0.91 11.79
CA ARG A 97 -12.66 -0.78 12.34
C ARG A 97 -12.96 0.63 12.80
N LEU A 98 -12.05 1.23 13.57
CA LEU A 98 -12.23 2.56 14.17
C LEU A 98 -12.25 3.69 13.12
N ALA A 99 -11.46 3.54 12.06
CA ALA A 99 -11.30 4.52 10.99
C ALA A 99 -12.24 4.30 9.80
N SER A 100 -13.16 3.33 9.85
CA SER A 100 -14.06 2.98 8.74
C SER A 100 -14.90 4.15 8.21
N GLU A 101 -15.18 5.17 9.02
CA GLU A 101 -15.91 6.38 8.61
C GLU A 101 -15.03 7.47 7.99
N THR A 102 -13.72 7.47 8.26
CA THR A 102 -12.80 8.54 7.84
C THR A 102 -11.77 8.06 6.82
N ALA A 103 -11.48 6.76 6.77
CA ALA A 103 -10.53 6.17 5.85
C ALA A 103 -11.22 5.65 4.59
N VAL A 104 -10.52 5.77 3.46
CA VAL A 104 -10.89 5.12 2.20
C VAL A 104 -9.74 4.20 1.79
N LEU A 105 -10.04 3.06 1.14
CA LEU A 105 -9.02 2.06 0.81
C LEU A 105 -8.51 2.16 -0.64
N ASN A 106 -9.35 2.63 -1.57
CA ASN A 106 -9.00 2.71 -2.99
C ASN A 106 -9.92 3.70 -3.73
N GLY A 107 -9.56 4.02 -4.97
CA GLY A 107 -10.34 4.96 -5.79
C GLY A 107 -11.75 4.47 -6.13
N VAL A 108 -12.03 3.16 -6.11
CA VAL A 108 -13.39 2.62 -6.34
C VAL A 108 -14.30 2.97 -5.17
N GLN A 109 -13.83 2.77 -3.94
CA GLN A 109 -14.55 3.19 -2.73
C GLN A 109 -14.76 4.70 -2.72
N LEU A 110 -13.73 5.49 -3.05
CA LEU A 110 -13.85 6.95 -3.18
C LEU A 110 -14.99 7.33 -4.13
N ILE A 111 -14.97 6.79 -5.36
CA ILE A 111 -15.97 7.09 -6.40
C ILE A 111 -17.39 6.85 -5.91
N LYS A 112 -17.64 5.71 -5.27
CA LYS A 112 -18.98 5.40 -4.72
C LYS A 112 -19.44 6.46 -3.71
N GLN A 113 -18.53 6.93 -2.85
CA GLN A 113 -18.88 7.91 -1.82
C GLN A 113 -19.05 9.32 -2.39
N VAL A 114 -18.20 9.73 -3.34
CA VAL A 114 -18.33 11.05 -3.99
C VAL A 114 -19.60 11.14 -4.83
N GLU A 115 -19.98 10.06 -5.53
CA GLU A 115 -21.23 10.02 -6.32
C GLU A 115 -22.44 10.11 -5.39
N LYS A 116 -22.48 9.26 -4.36
CA LYS A 116 -23.55 9.27 -3.36
C LYS A 116 -23.71 10.63 -2.67
N TRP A 117 -22.61 11.29 -2.33
CA TRP A 117 -22.66 12.63 -1.75
C TRP A 117 -23.14 13.66 -2.78
N SER A 118 -22.67 13.54 -4.03
CA SER A 118 -22.98 14.49 -5.09
C SER A 118 -24.46 14.52 -5.47
N ASP A 119 -25.12 13.36 -5.46
CA ASP A 119 -26.56 13.25 -5.74
C ASP A 119 -27.42 14.13 -4.81
N LYS A 120 -26.91 14.43 -3.60
CA LYS A 120 -27.64 15.20 -2.59
C LYS A 120 -27.13 16.62 -2.39
N TYR A 121 -25.82 16.83 -2.51
CA TYR A 121 -25.18 18.07 -2.01
C TYR A 121 -24.34 18.81 -3.04
N LEU A 122 -24.08 18.24 -4.23
CA LEU A 122 -23.24 18.92 -5.22
C LEU A 122 -23.94 20.17 -5.77
N THR A 123 -23.19 21.26 -5.83
CA THR A 123 -23.64 22.53 -6.40
C THR A 123 -22.54 23.11 -7.30
N PRO A 124 -22.84 24.09 -8.17
CA PRO A 124 -21.80 24.79 -8.93
C PRO A 124 -20.72 25.44 -8.05
N ALA A 125 -21.04 25.77 -6.80
CA ALA A 125 -20.10 26.38 -5.86
C ALA A 125 -19.25 25.34 -5.09
N THR A 126 -19.53 24.04 -5.21
CA THR A 126 -18.77 23.00 -4.49
C THR A 126 -17.30 23.05 -4.87
N SER A 127 -16.46 23.16 -3.85
CA SER A 127 -15.01 23.11 -3.93
C SER A 127 -14.49 21.76 -3.46
N PHE A 128 -13.43 21.29 -4.09
CA PHE A 128 -12.66 20.13 -3.70
C PHE A 128 -11.37 20.59 -3.03
N ILE A 129 -11.01 19.91 -1.95
CA ILE A 129 -9.81 20.19 -1.17
C ILE A 129 -9.01 18.90 -1.10
N THR A 130 -7.75 18.96 -1.51
CA THR A 130 -6.78 17.90 -1.26
C THR A 130 -5.72 18.44 -0.31
N MET A 131 -5.35 17.67 0.71
CA MET A 131 -4.25 18.03 1.61
C MET A 131 -3.26 16.88 1.71
N ASP A 132 -1.97 17.17 1.55
CA ASP A 132 -0.86 16.22 1.75
C ASP A 132 -0.19 16.49 3.10
N VAL A 133 0.09 15.45 3.88
CA VAL A 133 0.83 15.57 5.14
C VAL A 133 2.34 15.48 4.88
N THR A 134 3.05 16.57 5.18
CA THR A 134 4.49 16.64 4.95
C THR A 134 5.27 15.72 5.90
N ASP A 135 6.09 14.82 5.33
CA ASP A 135 7.09 14.01 6.05
C ASP A 135 6.52 13.20 7.24
N LEU A 136 5.27 12.72 7.12
CA LEU A 136 4.48 12.06 8.18
C LEU A 136 5.30 11.11 9.08
N TYR A 137 5.93 10.10 8.49
CA TYR A 137 6.62 9.05 9.25
C TYR A 137 7.82 9.52 10.06
N THR A 138 8.48 10.60 9.65
CA THR A 138 9.64 11.18 10.35
C THR A 138 9.25 12.25 11.35
N MET A 139 8.04 12.79 11.25
CA MET A 139 7.60 13.92 12.09
C MET A 139 6.82 13.49 13.33
N ILE A 140 6.16 12.33 13.32
CA ILE A 140 5.41 11.84 14.48
C ILE A 140 6.34 11.69 15.71
N PRO A 141 6.03 12.31 16.86
CA PRO A 141 6.78 12.06 18.09
C PRO A 141 6.63 10.61 18.54
N GLN A 142 7.72 9.97 18.96
CA GLN A 142 7.70 8.54 19.32
C GLN A 142 6.71 8.23 20.44
N GLU A 143 6.73 8.98 21.54
CA GLU A 143 5.74 8.85 22.62
C GLU A 143 4.34 9.28 22.20
N GLY A 144 4.22 10.24 21.26
CA GLY A 144 2.94 10.61 20.65
C GLY A 144 2.31 9.42 19.91
N GLY A 145 3.11 8.68 19.14
CA GLY A 145 2.71 7.45 18.49
C GLY A 145 2.28 6.35 19.47
N VAL A 146 3.05 6.13 20.54
CA VAL A 146 2.68 5.16 21.59
C VAL A 146 1.36 5.56 22.27
N THR A 147 1.17 6.86 22.53
CA THR A 147 -0.06 7.41 23.10
C THR A 147 -1.25 7.21 22.17
N ALA A 148 -1.06 7.38 20.86
CA ALA A 148 -2.09 7.10 19.87
C ALA A 148 -2.51 5.61 19.90
N ILE A 149 -1.57 4.68 19.98
CA ILE A 149 -1.89 3.24 20.13
C ILE A 149 -2.63 2.97 21.44
N LYS A 150 -2.24 3.61 22.56
CA LYS A 150 -2.97 3.50 23.83
C LYS A 150 -4.43 3.91 23.66
N ARG A 151 -4.68 5.07 23.03
CA ARG A 151 -6.03 5.58 22.76
C ARG A 151 -6.82 4.65 21.84
N LEU A 152 -6.19 4.05 20.83
CA LEU A 152 -6.82 3.06 19.95
C LEU A 152 -7.35 1.85 20.73
N ILE A 153 -6.50 1.26 21.59
CA ILE A 153 -6.87 0.09 22.40
C ILE A 153 -8.00 0.44 23.38
N GLU A 154 -7.89 1.61 24.04
CA GLU A 154 -8.89 2.09 24.99
C GLU A 154 -10.24 2.38 24.32
N THR A 155 -10.23 2.98 23.12
CA THR A 155 -11.45 3.24 22.34
C THR A 155 -12.11 1.94 21.87
N SER A 156 -11.32 0.87 21.70
CA SER A 156 -11.82 -0.46 21.35
C SER A 156 -12.44 -1.21 22.54
N GLY A 157 -12.33 -0.68 23.77
CA GLY A 157 -12.85 -1.32 24.99
C GLY A 157 -12.07 -2.57 25.41
N LEU A 158 -10.90 -2.83 24.82
CA LEU A 158 -10.12 -4.04 25.06
C LEU A 158 -9.11 -3.83 26.19
N LYS A 159 -9.07 -4.78 27.14
CA LYS A 159 -8.01 -4.84 28.18
C LYS A 159 -6.78 -5.61 27.70
N GLN A 160 -6.98 -6.55 26.78
CA GLN A 160 -5.96 -7.41 26.20
C GLN A 160 -6.28 -7.75 24.75
N ILE A 161 -5.26 -8.04 23.96
CA ILE A 161 -5.37 -8.46 22.55
C ILE A 161 -4.49 -9.71 22.38
N ASP A 162 -5.06 -10.78 21.83
CA ASP A 162 -4.36 -12.07 21.67
C ASP A 162 -3.72 -12.60 22.98
N GLY A 163 -4.44 -12.46 24.10
CA GLY A 163 -3.97 -12.84 25.44
C GLY A 163 -2.90 -11.93 26.04
N VAL A 164 -2.51 -10.84 25.34
CA VAL A 164 -1.46 -9.92 25.79
C VAL A 164 -2.08 -8.63 26.31
N LYS A 165 -1.70 -8.24 27.53
CA LYS A 165 -2.21 -7.02 28.20
C LYS A 165 -1.82 -5.76 27.43
N LYS A 166 -2.69 -4.75 27.46
CA LYS A 166 -2.45 -3.42 26.85
C LYS A 166 -1.07 -2.86 27.20
N GLU A 167 -0.67 -2.94 28.47
CA GLU A 167 0.60 -2.38 28.96
C GLU A 167 1.81 -3.01 28.26
N ILE A 168 1.74 -4.31 27.97
CA ILE A 168 2.80 -5.06 27.28
C ILE A 168 2.83 -4.70 25.80
N ILE A 169 1.66 -4.53 25.18
CA ILE A 169 1.55 -4.06 23.79
C ILE A 169 2.18 -2.66 23.65
N LEU A 170 1.92 -1.76 24.60
CA LEU A 170 2.52 -0.42 24.62
C LEU A 170 4.03 -0.47 24.85
N ALA A 171 4.51 -1.36 25.73
CA ALA A 171 5.94 -1.56 25.95
C ALA A 171 6.65 -2.07 24.69
N LEU A 172 6.08 -3.06 23.99
CA LEU A 172 6.61 -3.58 22.73
C LEU A 172 6.54 -2.52 21.62
N THR A 173 5.47 -1.73 21.55
CA THR A 173 5.31 -0.62 20.60
C THR A 173 6.42 0.42 20.80
N ARG A 174 6.65 0.85 22.04
CA ARG A 174 7.73 1.76 22.42
C ARG A 174 9.09 1.16 22.08
N PHE A 175 9.29 -0.13 22.35
CA PHE A 175 10.53 -0.82 22.04
C PHE A 175 10.85 -0.79 20.54
N VAL A 176 9.87 -1.11 19.68
CA VAL A 176 10.05 -1.10 18.22
C VAL A 176 10.36 0.30 17.69
N ILE A 177 9.61 1.33 18.11
CA ILE A 177 9.78 2.68 17.55
C ILE A 177 11.10 3.33 17.98
N THR A 178 11.60 3.02 19.19
CA THR A 178 12.84 3.60 19.75
C THR A 178 14.12 2.85 19.38
N ASN A 179 14.03 1.64 18.84
CA ASN A 179 15.18 0.80 18.49
C ASN A 179 15.30 0.58 16.97
N ASN A 180 15.20 1.67 16.21
CA ASN A 180 15.44 1.68 14.77
C ASN A 180 16.86 2.18 14.48
N TYR A 181 17.71 1.27 14.01
CA TYR A 181 19.11 1.54 13.69
C TYR A 181 19.42 1.13 12.26
N PHE A 182 20.29 1.89 11.60
CA PHE A 182 20.74 1.61 10.24
C PHE A 182 22.16 2.06 10.02
N TYR A 183 22.75 1.55 8.95
CA TYR A 183 24.05 1.98 8.46
C TYR A 183 23.87 2.81 7.19
N LEU A 184 24.59 3.93 7.11
CA LEU A 184 24.70 4.74 5.90
C LEU A 184 26.09 5.37 5.82
N ASP A 185 26.73 5.23 4.67
CA ASP A 185 27.96 5.93 4.30
C ASP A 185 29.06 5.98 5.40
N GLY A 186 29.43 4.82 5.93
CA GLY A 186 30.50 4.73 6.93
C GLY A 186 30.06 4.92 8.37
N SER A 187 28.83 5.40 8.63
CA SER A 187 28.34 5.64 9.99
C SER A 187 27.05 4.88 10.32
N TYR A 188 26.85 4.64 11.61
CA TYR A 188 25.61 4.08 12.14
C TYR A 188 24.71 5.20 12.66
N TYR A 189 23.41 5.04 12.45
CA TYR A 189 22.40 6.02 12.82
C TYR A 189 21.30 5.38 13.65
N LYS A 190 20.76 6.15 14.59
CA LYS A 190 19.54 5.83 15.32
C LYS A 190 18.44 6.80 14.92
N GLN A 191 17.24 6.27 14.65
CA GLN A 191 16.07 7.12 14.51
C GLN A 191 15.53 7.54 15.88
N ILE A 192 15.52 8.85 16.14
CA ILE A 192 15.11 9.47 17.40
C ILE A 192 13.75 10.18 17.30
N LYS A 193 13.26 10.42 16.08
CA LYS A 193 11.93 10.99 15.80
C LYS A 193 11.23 10.18 14.72
N GLY A 194 9.91 10.03 14.82
CA GLY A 194 9.15 9.22 13.89
C GLY A 194 9.41 7.72 14.04
N GLY A 195 8.97 6.96 13.04
CA GLY A 195 9.23 5.54 12.90
C GLY A 195 9.90 5.21 11.55
N ALA A 196 10.49 4.01 11.46
CA ALA A 196 11.20 3.59 10.26
C ALA A 196 10.24 3.42 9.08
N MET A 197 10.48 4.16 7.99
CA MET A 197 9.74 4.05 6.72
C MET A 197 10.00 2.67 6.09
N GLY A 198 9.21 1.67 6.45
CA GLY A 198 9.39 0.27 6.05
C GLY A 198 9.06 -0.73 7.18
N SER A 199 8.95 -0.26 8.43
CA SER A 199 8.40 -1.04 9.53
C SER A 199 6.86 -1.14 9.39
N PRO A 200 6.28 -2.35 9.39
CA PRO A 200 4.82 -2.53 9.34
C PRO A 200 4.08 -1.75 10.45
N LEU A 201 4.61 -1.79 11.67
CA LEU A 201 4.00 -1.13 12.82
C LEU A 201 3.98 0.40 12.67
N THR A 202 5.02 0.96 12.04
CA THR A 202 5.12 2.41 11.82
C THR A 202 3.94 2.93 10.99
N LEU A 203 3.47 2.16 10.01
CA LEU A 203 2.28 2.49 9.22
C LEU A 203 1.02 2.55 10.10
N THR A 204 0.82 1.57 10.96
CA THR A 204 -0.33 1.52 11.87
C THR A 204 -0.28 2.61 12.93
N ILE A 205 0.90 2.92 13.47
CA ILE A 205 1.11 4.07 14.37
C ILE A 205 0.76 5.38 13.67
N ALA A 206 1.29 5.60 12.46
CA ALA A 206 1.07 6.85 11.74
C ALA A 206 -0.40 7.08 11.40
N ASN A 207 -1.09 6.04 10.92
CA ASN A 207 -2.51 6.09 10.64
C ASN A 207 -3.35 6.34 11.90
N THR A 208 -3.00 5.70 13.02
CA THR A 208 -3.68 5.88 14.29
C THR A 208 -3.45 7.30 14.84
N TYR A 209 -2.23 7.82 14.73
CA TYR A 209 -1.90 9.19 15.12
C TYR A 209 -2.75 10.19 14.31
N MET A 210 -2.74 10.04 12.99
CA MET A 210 -3.53 10.88 12.09
C MET A 210 -5.03 10.80 12.37
N TYR A 211 -5.57 9.63 12.71
CA TYR A 211 -6.97 9.49 13.09
C TYR A 211 -7.38 10.38 14.26
N PHE A 212 -6.49 10.55 15.25
CA PHE A 212 -6.79 11.42 16.38
C PHE A 212 -6.58 12.90 16.06
N VAL A 213 -5.58 13.23 15.23
CA VAL A 213 -5.33 14.59 14.75
C VAL A 213 -6.49 15.10 13.87
N GLU A 214 -7.04 14.25 13.02
CA GLU A 214 -8.09 14.63 12.06
C GLU A 214 -9.48 14.78 12.69
N ARG A 215 -9.69 14.35 13.94
CA ARG A 215 -11.03 14.35 14.58
C ARG A 215 -11.72 15.72 14.54
N PRO A 216 -11.06 16.86 14.80
CA PRO A 216 -11.70 18.17 14.69
C PRO A 216 -12.10 18.51 13.24
N ILE A 217 -11.27 18.12 12.26
CA ILE A 217 -11.53 18.32 10.82
C ILE A 217 -12.76 17.52 10.40
N PHE A 218 -12.81 16.24 10.77
CA PHE A 218 -13.94 15.37 10.47
C PHE A 218 -15.25 15.87 11.13
N LYS A 219 -15.19 16.31 12.39
CA LYS A 219 -16.36 16.92 13.07
C LYS A 219 -16.84 18.19 12.37
N TRP A 220 -15.93 19.01 11.85
CA TRP A 220 -16.29 20.17 11.04
C TRP A 220 -16.96 19.74 9.72
N ALA A 221 -16.43 18.72 9.05
CA ALA A 221 -17.01 18.21 7.81
C ALA A 221 -18.45 17.72 8.02
N GLN A 222 -18.68 16.96 9.09
CA GLN A 222 -20.03 16.49 9.47
C GLN A 222 -21.01 17.66 9.70
N ARG A 223 -20.60 18.71 10.43
CA ARG A 223 -21.44 19.88 10.72
C ARG A 223 -21.79 20.70 9.48
N THR A 224 -20.92 20.69 8.48
CA THR A 224 -21.09 21.45 7.23
C THR A 224 -21.64 20.61 6.09
N CYS A 225 -22.05 19.37 6.37
CA CYS A 225 -22.45 18.39 5.36
C CYS A 225 -21.38 18.17 4.27
N SER A 226 -20.10 18.40 4.57
CA SER A 226 -18.97 18.17 3.67
C SER A 226 -18.59 16.69 3.66
N LEU A 227 -18.12 16.19 2.51
CA LEU A 227 -17.52 14.86 2.42
C LEU A 227 -16.07 14.92 2.92
N TYR A 228 -15.62 13.93 3.68
CA TYR A 228 -14.25 13.84 4.17
C TYR A 228 -13.75 12.40 4.07
N TYR A 229 -12.57 12.20 3.48
CA TYR A 229 -11.84 10.94 3.53
C TYR A 229 -10.33 11.16 3.60
N ARG A 230 -9.62 10.19 4.17
CA ARG A 230 -8.16 10.13 4.20
C ARG A 230 -7.65 8.79 3.69
N TYR A 231 -6.55 8.82 2.97
CA TYR A 231 -5.74 7.67 2.57
C TYR A 231 -4.32 7.91 3.04
N ILE A 232 -3.95 7.29 4.17
CA ILE A 232 -2.64 7.44 4.79
C ILE A 232 -2.31 8.93 5.06
N ASP A 233 -1.47 9.55 4.24
CA ASP A 233 -0.98 10.93 4.27
C ASP A 233 -1.80 11.91 3.43
N ASP A 234 -2.64 11.43 2.51
CA ASP A 234 -3.48 12.26 1.65
C ASP A 234 -4.89 12.40 2.23
N LEU A 235 -5.42 13.62 2.32
CA LEU A 235 -6.78 13.94 2.73
C LEU A 235 -7.57 14.53 1.56
N PHE A 236 -8.87 14.23 1.52
CA PHE A 236 -9.80 14.70 0.50
C PHE A 236 -11.10 15.20 1.12
N ILE A 237 -11.54 16.39 0.71
CA ILE A 237 -12.78 17.02 1.18
C ILE A 237 -13.57 17.59 0.00
N MET A 238 -14.90 17.39 -0.02
CA MET A 238 -15.83 18.12 -0.88
C MET A 238 -16.72 19.00 -0.01
N SER A 239 -16.79 20.30 -0.30
CA SER A 239 -17.52 21.25 0.53
C SER A 239 -18.20 22.35 -0.29
N ASN A 240 -19.38 22.77 0.17
CA ASN A 240 -20.09 23.96 -0.33
C ASN A 240 -19.68 25.24 0.42
N VAL A 241 -18.76 25.15 1.38
CA VAL A 241 -18.21 26.33 2.08
C VAL A 241 -17.33 27.12 1.10
N HIS A 242 -17.43 28.45 1.16
CA HIS A 242 -16.67 29.34 0.28
C HIS A 242 -15.15 29.13 0.40
N ALA A 243 -14.45 29.17 -0.73
CA ALA A 243 -13.02 28.84 -0.83
C ALA A 243 -12.13 29.66 0.12
N ASP A 244 -12.43 30.94 0.35
CA ASP A 244 -11.63 31.77 1.25
C ASP A 244 -11.77 31.37 2.73
N ILE A 245 -12.95 30.91 3.13
CA ILE A 245 -13.17 30.36 4.47
C ILE A 245 -12.40 29.05 4.61
N LEU A 246 -12.42 28.20 3.57
CA LEU A 246 -11.66 26.95 3.55
C LEU A 246 -10.16 27.19 3.73
N LYS A 247 -9.57 28.17 3.03
CA LYS A 247 -8.16 28.57 3.23
C LYS A 247 -7.88 28.99 4.67
N GLY A 248 -8.78 29.77 5.28
CA GLY A 248 -8.67 30.15 6.70
C GLY A 248 -8.72 28.95 7.66
N LEU A 249 -9.59 27.97 7.36
CA LEU A 249 -9.72 26.75 8.14
C LEU A 249 -8.49 25.85 8.05
N VAL A 250 -7.88 25.69 6.87
CA VAL A 250 -6.63 24.92 6.74
C VAL A 250 -5.51 25.55 7.57
N LYS A 251 -5.36 26.88 7.55
CA LYS A 251 -4.41 27.59 8.42
C LYS A 251 -4.67 27.32 9.90
N PHE A 252 -5.94 27.17 10.29
CA PHE A 252 -6.29 26.76 11.65
C PHE A 252 -5.98 25.28 11.92
N TRP A 253 -6.26 24.37 11.00
CA TRP A 253 -5.96 22.94 11.14
C TRP A 253 -4.46 22.66 11.26
N ASN A 254 -3.63 23.42 10.58
CA ASN A 254 -2.16 23.40 10.72
C ASN A 254 -1.66 23.81 12.13
N ARG A 255 -2.54 24.28 13.02
CA ARG A 255 -2.22 24.58 14.43
C ARG A 255 -2.75 23.53 15.40
N LEU A 256 -3.45 22.50 14.92
CA LEU A 256 -3.99 21.43 15.78
C LEU A 256 -2.91 20.52 16.34
N ASP A 257 -1.80 20.36 15.61
CA ASP A 257 -0.66 19.54 16.02
C ASP A 257 0.63 20.14 15.48
N ASN A 258 1.61 20.37 16.35
CA ASN A 258 2.89 21.00 15.99
C ASN A 258 3.77 20.12 15.08
N ASN A 259 3.43 18.84 14.93
CA ASN A 259 4.21 17.86 14.15
C ASN A 259 3.57 17.55 12.80
N ILE A 260 2.32 17.97 12.57
CA ILE A 260 1.59 17.67 11.34
C ILE A 260 1.39 18.96 10.56
N VAL A 261 1.89 18.97 9.32
CA VAL A 261 1.74 20.09 8.40
C VAL A 261 1.01 19.60 7.16
N PHE A 262 -0.16 20.18 6.92
CA PHE A 262 -0.99 20.01 5.73
C PHE A 262 -0.57 21.02 4.67
N SER A 263 -0.29 20.53 3.47
CA SER A 263 -0.18 21.33 2.25
C SER A 263 -1.46 21.18 1.46
N GLU A 264 -2.21 22.27 1.25
CA GLU A 264 -3.51 22.23 0.60
C GLU A 264 -3.51 22.65 -0.88
N PHE A 265 -4.46 22.09 -1.61
CA PHE A 265 -4.94 22.61 -2.88
C PHE A 265 -6.47 22.69 -2.82
N ILE A 266 -7.04 23.83 -3.23
CA ILE A 266 -8.48 24.08 -3.24
C ILE A 266 -8.88 24.52 -4.65
N GLY A 267 -9.86 23.85 -5.23
CA GLY A 267 -10.37 24.20 -6.56
C GLY A 267 -11.63 23.43 -6.94
N HIS A 268 -12.06 23.54 -8.20
CA HIS A 268 -13.18 22.76 -8.75
C HIS A 268 -12.73 21.46 -9.44
N THR A 269 -11.43 21.18 -9.39
CA THR A 269 -10.82 19.93 -9.85
C THR A 269 -9.94 19.40 -8.73
N ALA A 270 -9.86 18.10 -8.54
CA ALA A 270 -8.98 17.47 -7.58
C ALA A 270 -8.49 16.12 -8.09
N GLU A 271 -7.30 15.74 -7.65
CA GLU A 271 -6.64 14.50 -8.02
C GLU A 271 -6.44 13.70 -6.73
N TYR A 272 -7.02 12.50 -6.66
CA TYR A 272 -6.97 11.69 -5.45
C TYR A 272 -7.15 10.20 -5.78
N LEU A 273 -6.25 9.34 -5.29
CA LEU A 273 -6.26 7.89 -5.54
C LEU A 273 -6.37 7.49 -7.01
N ASP A 274 -5.55 8.11 -7.86
CA ASP A 274 -5.53 7.91 -9.31
C ASP A 274 -6.84 8.25 -10.05
N VAL A 275 -7.73 9.01 -9.39
CA VAL A 275 -8.96 9.57 -9.96
C VAL A 275 -8.83 11.08 -10.06
N LYS A 276 -9.20 11.64 -11.20
CA LYS A 276 -9.41 13.08 -11.35
C LYS A 276 -10.90 13.35 -11.24
N LEU A 277 -11.27 14.23 -10.30
CA LEU A 277 -12.63 14.67 -10.05
C LEU A 277 -12.77 16.12 -10.49
N GLU A 278 -13.86 16.45 -11.16
CA GLU A 278 -14.15 17.81 -11.63
C GLU A 278 -15.61 18.16 -11.40
N ASN A 279 -15.87 19.35 -10.86
CA ASN A 279 -17.19 19.93 -10.78
C ASN A 279 -17.46 20.81 -12.01
N ARG A 280 -18.22 20.28 -12.98
CA ARG A 280 -18.62 21.01 -14.19
C ARG A 280 -19.98 21.67 -13.99
N GLY A 281 -19.98 22.79 -13.25
CA GLY A 281 -21.19 23.59 -13.06
C GLY A 281 -22.31 22.84 -12.32
N GLY A 282 -21.97 22.07 -11.29
CA GLY A 282 -22.92 21.25 -10.52
C GLY A 282 -23.05 19.81 -11.02
N LYS A 283 -22.22 19.38 -11.97
CA LYS A 283 -22.14 17.99 -12.43
C LYS A 283 -20.76 17.40 -12.11
N LEU A 284 -20.75 16.30 -11.35
CA LEU A 284 -19.52 15.56 -11.07
C LEU A 284 -19.06 14.84 -12.34
N VAL A 285 -17.80 15.06 -12.70
CA VAL A 285 -17.10 14.29 -13.73
C VAL A 285 -15.92 13.59 -13.07
N SER A 286 -15.77 12.30 -13.33
CA SER A 286 -14.61 11.51 -12.92
C SER A 286 -13.92 10.89 -14.13
N GLU A 287 -12.60 10.88 -14.11
CA GLU A 287 -11.75 10.23 -15.11
C GLU A 287 -10.48 9.67 -14.46
N VAL A 288 -9.79 8.79 -15.19
CA VAL A 288 -8.50 8.24 -14.76
C VAL A 288 -7.47 9.38 -14.72
N TYR A 289 -6.76 9.50 -13.59
CA TYR A 289 -5.67 10.46 -13.47
C TYR A 289 -4.32 9.82 -13.79
N TYR A 290 -3.54 10.55 -14.58
CA TYR A 290 -2.13 10.27 -14.86
C TYR A 290 -1.30 11.47 -14.41
N LYS A 291 -0.26 11.22 -13.62
CA LYS A 291 0.69 12.27 -13.23
C LYS A 291 1.36 12.87 -14.46
N PRO A 292 1.77 14.15 -14.45
CA PRO A 292 2.44 14.78 -15.60
C PRO A 292 3.71 14.05 -16.08
N SER A 293 4.41 13.35 -15.19
CA SER A 293 5.58 12.53 -15.53
C SER A 293 5.23 11.08 -15.90
N TYR A 294 3.95 10.77 -16.12
CA TYR A 294 3.53 9.45 -16.49
C TYR A 294 4.08 9.13 -17.88
N GLU A 295 4.81 8.02 -17.97
CA GLU A 295 5.16 7.42 -19.24
C GLU A 295 4.23 6.23 -19.49
N PRO A 296 3.73 6.05 -20.74
CA PRO A 296 2.85 4.95 -21.10
C PRO A 296 3.61 3.62 -21.17
N TYR A 297 4.32 3.26 -20.10
CA TYR A 297 5.14 2.06 -19.99
C TYR A 297 4.36 0.96 -19.30
N PHE A 298 3.97 -0.04 -20.08
CA PHE A 298 3.52 -1.32 -19.59
C PHE A 298 4.65 -2.33 -19.69
N LEU A 299 4.51 -3.48 -19.03
CA LEU A 299 5.44 -4.58 -19.24
C LEU A 299 5.51 -4.92 -20.74
N PRO A 300 6.68 -4.82 -21.42
CA PRO A 300 6.74 -5.07 -22.85
C PRO A 300 6.24 -6.47 -23.22
N PHE A 301 5.48 -6.58 -24.31
CA PHE A 301 4.94 -7.88 -24.75
C PHE A 301 6.03 -8.89 -25.10
N THR A 302 7.21 -8.41 -25.48
CA THR A 302 8.40 -9.22 -25.80
C THR A 302 9.13 -9.75 -24.56
N SER A 303 8.77 -9.27 -23.35
CA SER A 303 9.42 -9.72 -22.11
C SER A 303 9.17 -11.19 -21.79
N ILE A 304 10.08 -11.81 -21.02
CA ILE A 304 10.01 -13.23 -20.62
C ILE A 304 9.14 -13.36 -19.35
N HIS A 305 7.88 -12.97 -19.46
CA HIS A 305 6.87 -13.15 -18.42
C HIS A 305 5.76 -14.07 -18.91
N ALA A 306 5.17 -14.81 -17.97
CA ALA A 306 4.09 -15.74 -18.24
C ALA A 306 2.90 -15.05 -18.94
N GLN A 307 2.25 -15.76 -19.87
CA GLN A 307 1.22 -15.17 -20.73
C GLN A 307 0.03 -14.62 -19.96
N HIS A 308 -0.33 -15.22 -18.82
CA HIS A 308 -1.42 -14.74 -17.98
C HIS A 308 -1.17 -13.32 -17.42
N ILE A 309 0.08 -12.95 -17.14
CA ILE A 309 0.44 -11.57 -16.73
C ILE A 309 0.17 -10.61 -17.88
N LYS A 310 0.61 -10.96 -19.09
CA LYS A 310 0.40 -10.14 -20.30
C LYS A 310 -1.08 -10.01 -20.64
N LYS A 311 -1.88 -11.07 -20.45
CA LYS A 311 -3.34 -11.04 -20.61
C LYS A 311 -4.02 -10.14 -19.57
N ASN A 312 -3.54 -10.10 -18.33
CA ASN A 312 -4.17 -9.36 -17.26
C ASN A 312 -3.92 -7.85 -17.29
N ILE A 313 -2.80 -7.40 -17.87
CA ILE A 313 -2.48 -5.97 -18.00
C ILE A 313 -3.60 -5.19 -18.74
N PRO A 314 -3.95 -5.51 -20.01
CA PRO A 314 -5.05 -4.83 -20.71
C PRO A 314 -6.40 -4.99 -20.01
N TYR A 315 -6.66 -6.19 -19.44
CA TYR A 315 -7.90 -6.48 -18.74
C TYR A 315 -8.10 -5.56 -17.53
N VAL A 316 -7.12 -5.46 -16.63
CA VAL A 316 -7.22 -4.64 -15.42
C VAL A 316 -7.22 -3.15 -15.76
N ALA A 317 -6.44 -2.73 -16.76
CA ALA A 317 -6.44 -1.35 -17.24
C ALA A 317 -7.84 -0.93 -17.71
N LEU A 318 -8.52 -1.75 -18.52
CA LEU A 318 -9.88 -1.46 -18.98
C LEU A 318 -10.91 -1.48 -17.85
N VAL A 319 -10.81 -2.44 -16.91
CA VAL A 319 -11.68 -2.47 -15.72
C VAL A 319 -11.55 -1.17 -14.92
N ARG A 320 -10.32 -0.68 -14.71
CA ARG A 320 -10.07 0.63 -14.07
C ARG A 320 -10.67 1.78 -14.88
N ALA A 321 -10.49 1.79 -16.20
CA ALA A 321 -11.04 2.81 -17.09
C ALA A 321 -12.56 2.95 -16.95
N ILE A 322 -13.29 1.83 -16.96
CA ILE A 322 -14.75 1.79 -16.81
C ILE A 322 -15.15 2.28 -15.41
N ARG A 323 -14.48 1.79 -14.35
CA ARG A 323 -14.78 2.18 -12.96
C ARG A 323 -14.58 3.69 -12.76
N TYR A 324 -13.50 4.26 -13.30
CA TYR A 324 -13.10 5.64 -13.00
C TYR A 324 -13.73 6.70 -13.91
N SER A 325 -14.25 6.32 -15.08
CA SER A 325 -14.79 7.26 -16.04
C SER A 325 -16.30 7.47 -15.84
N SER A 326 -16.74 8.67 -15.45
CA SER A 326 -18.16 8.97 -15.21
C SER A 326 -19.05 8.98 -16.46
N SER A 327 -18.48 9.09 -17.66
CA SER A 327 -19.23 9.12 -18.92
C SER A 327 -18.59 8.22 -19.98
N TYR A 328 -19.38 7.88 -21.01
CA TYR A 328 -18.87 7.12 -22.13
C TYR A 328 -17.73 7.84 -22.85
N ASP A 329 -17.80 9.17 -22.97
CA ASP A 329 -16.77 9.94 -23.66
C ASP A 329 -15.45 9.96 -22.87
N THR A 330 -15.49 10.07 -21.54
CA THR A 330 -14.26 9.97 -20.71
C THR A 330 -13.69 8.56 -20.80
N PHE A 331 -14.53 7.52 -20.76
CA PHE A 331 -14.12 6.14 -20.95
C PHE A 331 -13.47 5.89 -22.31
N LYS A 332 -14.05 6.38 -23.41
CA LYS A 332 -13.50 6.16 -24.75
C LYS A 332 -12.15 6.83 -24.97
N ARG A 333 -11.93 8.01 -24.38
CA ARG A 333 -10.59 8.63 -24.36
C ARG A 333 -9.60 7.75 -23.63
N GLU A 334 -9.99 7.22 -22.47
CA GLU A 334 -9.15 6.36 -21.66
C GLU A 334 -8.84 5.01 -22.34
N GLU A 335 -9.85 4.35 -22.91
CA GLU A 335 -9.68 3.11 -23.68
C GLU A 335 -8.71 3.30 -24.86
N THR A 336 -8.84 4.43 -25.57
CA THR A 336 -7.93 4.80 -26.66
C THR A 336 -6.50 4.99 -26.14
N HIS A 337 -6.35 5.72 -25.03
CA HIS A 337 -5.05 5.92 -24.38
C HIS A 337 -4.39 4.59 -23.96
N ILE A 338 -5.15 3.69 -23.32
CA ILE A 338 -4.68 2.37 -22.92
C ILE A 338 -4.25 1.55 -24.14
N CYS A 339 -5.09 1.52 -25.18
CA CYS A 339 -4.79 0.77 -26.41
C CYS A 339 -3.49 1.27 -27.05
N MET A 340 -3.35 2.58 -27.26
CA MET A 340 -2.13 3.18 -27.82
C MET A 340 -0.90 2.87 -26.96
N SER A 341 -1.02 2.99 -25.64
CA SER A 341 0.06 2.68 -24.70
C SER A 341 0.50 1.21 -24.80
N LEU A 342 -0.43 0.27 -24.90
CA LEU A 342 -0.11 -1.15 -25.08
C LEU A 342 0.57 -1.45 -26.41
N LEU A 343 0.10 -0.82 -27.51
CA LEU A 343 0.73 -0.95 -28.83
C LEU A 343 2.17 -0.43 -28.82
N LEU A 344 2.44 0.69 -28.14
CA LEU A 344 3.79 1.21 -27.93
C LEU A 344 4.69 0.20 -27.20
N ASN A 345 4.11 -0.57 -26.26
CA ASN A 345 4.77 -1.68 -25.56
C ASN A 345 4.72 -3.02 -26.31
N LYS A 346 4.51 -2.97 -27.63
CA LYS A 346 4.56 -4.11 -28.58
C LYS A 346 3.50 -5.17 -28.38
N TYR A 347 2.39 -4.86 -27.71
CA TYR A 347 1.25 -5.76 -27.68
C TYR A 347 0.60 -5.84 -29.07
N PRO A 348 0.28 -7.05 -29.58
CA PRO A 348 -0.50 -7.18 -30.80
C PRO A 348 -1.91 -6.61 -30.62
N LEU A 349 -2.41 -5.84 -31.59
CA LEU A 349 -3.74 -5.21 -31.50
C LEU A 349 -4.85 -6.23 -31.24
N GLN A 350 -4.86 -7.34 -31.99
CA GLN A 350 -5.86 -8.40 -31.83
C GLN A 350 -5.85 -8.96 -30.40
N PHE A 351 -4.68 -9.17 -29.83
CA PHE A 351 -4.53 -9.64 -28.45
C PHE A 351 -5.14 -8.66 -27.43
N VAL A 352 -4.93 -7.34 -27.63
CA VAL A 352 -5.53 -6.31 -26.78
C VAL A 352 -7.06 -6.33 -26.88
N LEU A 353 -7.59 -6.35 -28.10
CA LEU A 353 -9.04 -6.37 -28.36
C LEU A 353 -9.70 -7.61 -27.76
N GLU A 354 -9.09 -8.79 -27.88
CA GLU A 354 -9.55 -10.01 -27.22
C GLU A 354 -9.64 -9.85 -25.70
N GLN A 355 -8.66 -9.18 -25.06
CA GLN A 355 -8.70 -8.96 -23.62
C GLN A 355 -9.76 -7.91 -23.22
N PHE A 356 -10.04 -6.93 -24.09
CA PHE A 356 -11.12 -5.97 -23.87
C PHE A 356 -12.49 -6.66 -23.98
N GLU A 357 -12.68 -7.52 -24.98
CA GLU A 357 -13.89 -8.32 -25.11
C GLU A 357 -14.08 -9.26 -23.90
N ARG A 358 -12.99 -9.90 -23.44
CA ARG A 358 -12.98 -10.73 -22.23
C ARG A 358 -13.51 -9.98 -21.01
N VAL A 359 -13.17 -8.70 -20.85
CA VAL A 359 -13.72 -7.87 -19.76
C VAL A 359 -15.24 -7.82 -19.87
N LEU A 360 -15.79 -7.47 -21.03
CA LEU A 360 -17.24 -7.33 -21.21
C LEU A 360 -17.97 -8.67 -20.99
N GLN A 361 -17.40 -9.77 -21.49
CA GLN A 361 -17.95 -11.11 -21.28
C GLN A 361 -17.96 -11.50 -19.79
N THR A 362 -16.87 -11.21 -19.06
CA THR A 362 -16.75 -11.54 -17.63
C THR A 362 -17.82 -10.85 -16.78
N PHE A 363 -18.17 -9.61 -17.12
CA PHE A 363 -19.21 -8.83 -16.45
C PHE A 363 -20.59 -8.96 -17.12
N GLN A 364 -20.77 -9.95 -18.00
CA GLN A 364 -22.05 -10.26 -18.68
C GLN A 364 -22.67 -9.05 -19.42
N CYS A 365 -21.83 -8.18 -19.95
CA CYS A 365 -22.25 -6.97 -20.66
C CYS A 365 -22.53 -7.31 -22.14
N ALA A 366 -23.73 -7.80 -22.44
CA ALA A 366 -24.13 -8.23 -23.79
C ALA A 366 -24.57 -7.09 -24.74
N VAL A 367 -24.56 -5.84 -24.29
CA VAL A 367 -25.18 -4.70 -24.99
C VAL A 367 -24.13 -3.65 -25.37
N SER A 368 -24.42 -2.88 -26.44
CA SER A 368 -23.61 -1.72 -26.85
C SER A 368 -23.30 -0.79 -25.68
N ILE A 369 -22.03 -0.76 -25.26
CA ILE A 369 -21.52 0.03 -24.12
C ILE A 369 -21.99 1.49 -24.18
N LYS A 370 -22.00 2.10 -25.37
CA LYS A 370 -22.36 3.51 -25.55
C LYS A 370 -23.74 3.89 -25.00
N LYS A 371 -24.75 3.04 -25.20
CA LYS A 371 -26.14 3.36 -24.83
C LYS A 371 -26.41 3.13 -23.35
N ASN A 372 -25.75 2.14 -22.74
CA ASN A 372 -26.01 1.69 -21.38
C ASN A 372 -24.81 1.90 -20.45
N TYR A 373 -23.93 2.85 -20.76
CA TYR A 373 -22.65 3.01 -20.08
C TYR A 373 -22.78 3.16 -18.56
N SER A 374 -23.72 3.98 -18.09
CA SER A 374 -23.94 4.21 -16.66
C SER A 374 -24.34 2.94 -15.91
N GLU A 375 -25.18 2.10 -16.52
CA GLU A 375 -25.60 0.82 -15.93
C GLU A 375 -24.45 -0.18 -15.90
N ILE A 376 -23.72 -0.30 -17.01
CA ILE A 376 -22.51 -1.14 -17.11
C ILE A 376 -21.51 -0.71 -16.06
N ARG A 377 -21.19 0.58 -15.97
CA ARG A 377 -20.26 1.10 -14.97
C ARG A 377 -20.70 0.78 -13.55
N ARG A 378 -21.99 0.83 -13.25
CA ARG A 378 -22.53 0.45 -11.93
C ARG A 378 -22.27 -1.03 -11.62
N ILE A 379 -22.38 -1.92 -12.60
CA ILE A 379 -22.00 -3.34 -12.44
C ILE A 379 -20.52 -3.44 -12.07
N PHE A 380 -19.64 -2.72 -12.76
CA PHE A 380 -18.19 -2.76 -12.49
C PHE A 380 -17.80 -2.17 -11.13
N LEU A 381 -18.47 -1.11 -10.70
CA LEU A 381 -18.27 -0.51 -9.37
C LEU A 381 -18.76 -1.45 -8.27
N ASN A 382 -19.91 -2.10 -8.46
CA ASN A 382 -20.54 -2.94 -7.43
C ASN A 382 -20.10 -4.39 -7.44
N ALA A 383 -19.48 -4.86 -8.52
CA ALA A 383 -18.75 -6.10 -8.51
C ALA A 383 -17.80 -6.06 -7.32
N ALA A 384 -17.94 -7.06 -6.45
CA ALA A 384 -17.02 -7.22 -5.34
C ALA A 384 -15.60 -7.04 -5.90
N ASP A 385 -14.77 -6.23 -5.25
CA ASP A 385 -13.35 -6.55 -5.32
C ASP A 385 -13.32 -8.01 -4.87
N ASN A 386 -12.90 -8.93 -5.75
CA ASN A 386 -12.79 -10.35 -5.44
C ASN A 386 -11.67 -10.56 -4.40
N ASP A 387 -11.73 -9.82 -3.30
CA ASP A 387 -11.28 -10.17 -1.96
C ASP A 387 -12.26 -11.20 -1.36
N GLU A 388 -12.76 -12.14 -2.17
CA GLU A 388 -12.92 -13.47 -1.63
C GLU A 388 -11.57 -13.76 -0.97
N LYS A 389 -11.56 -13.89 0.36
CA LYS A 389 -10.43 -14.42 1.11
C LYS A 389 -9.88 -15.53 0.25
N LYS A 390 -8.70 -15.33 -0.37
CA LYS A 390 -8.05 -16.36 -1.20
C LYS A 390 -8.22 -17.64 -0.41
N ALA A 391 -9.02 -18.57 -0.92
CA ALA A 391 -9.39 -19.75 -0.16
C ALA A 391 -8.09 -20.33 0.38
N GLU A 392 -8.01 -20.45 1.70
CA GLU A 392 -6.78 -20.87 2.35
C GLU A 392 -6.40 -22.21 1.73
N ILE A 393 -5.23 -22.27 1.12
CA ILE A 393 -4.86 -23.43 0.30
C ILE A 393 -4.68 -24.59 1.27
N ASP A 394 -5.51 -25.61 1.12
CA ASP A 394 -5.38 -26.82 1.90
C ASP A 394 -4.15 -27.59 1.42
N PHE A 395 -3.03 -27.43 2.12
CA PHE A 395 -1.78 -28.12 1.83
C PHE A 395 -1.83 -29.63 2.09
N LYS A 396 -2.94 -30.17 2.62
CA LYS A 396 -3.15 -31.63 2.67
C LYS A 396 -3.52 -32.22 1.32
N VAL A 397 -4.13 -31.42 0.44
CA VAL A 397 -4.62 -31.87 -0.88
C VAL A 397 -4.06 -31.05 -2.04
N ASN A 398 -3.22 -30.04 -1.76
CA ASN A 398 -2.56 -29.24 -2.78
C ASN A 398 -1.05 -29.23 -2.56
N ILE A 399 -0.29 -29.37 -3.65
CA ILE A 399 1.17 -29.17 -3.66
C ILE A 399 1.52 -28.03 -4.59
N PHE A 400 2.54 -27.24 -4.26
CA PHE A 400 3.03 -26.19 -5.15
C PHE A 400 4.21 -26.70 -5.98
N CYS A 401 4.06 -26.65 -7.30
CA CYS A 401 5.11 -27.00 -8.24
C CYS A 401 5.58 -25.73 -8.95
N HIS A 402 6.81 -25.30 -8.65
CA HIS A 402 7.39 -24.14 -9.30
C HIS A 402 8.21 -24.53 -10.51
N PHE A 403 8.06 -23.80 -11.62
CA PHE A 403 8.90 -23.97 -12.81
C PHE A 403 9.45 -22.63 -13.30
N SER A 404 10.64 -22.66 -13.87
CA SER A 404 11.24 -21.48 -14.50
C SER A 404 10.57 -21.21 -15.84
N PHE A 405 9.88 -20.08 -15.97
CA PHE A 405 9.21 -19.75 -17.23
C PHE A 405 10.24 -19.42 -18.33
N SER A 406 10.09 -20.07 -19.48
CA SER A 406 10.80 -19.73 -20.71
C SER A 406 9.79 -19.59 -21.87
N LYS A 407 10.19 -18.90 -22.95
CA LYS A 407 9.28 -18.62 -24.08
C LYS A 407 8.70 -19.88 -24.73
N GLY A 408 9.42 -21.01 -24.68
CA GLY A 408 8.96 -22.31 -25.20
C GLY A 408 8.08 -23.11 -24.22
N MET A 409 7.89 -22.63 -23.00
CA MET A 409 7.13 -23.33 -21.94
C MET A 409 5.73 -22.72 -21.73
N GLN A 410 5.15 -22.09 -22.75
CA GLN A 410 3.81 -21.49 -22.65
C GLN A 410 2.74 -22.54 -22.31
N ASP A 411 2.84 -23.73 -22.89
CA ASP A 411 1.90 -24.84 -22.67
C ASP A 411 2.34 -25.78 -21.54
N PHE A 412 3.44 -25.46 -20.84
CA PHE A 412 3.97 -26.31 -19.78
C PHE A 412 2.96 -26.60 -18.68
N PRO A 413 2.19 -25.62 -18.13
CA PRO A 413 1.21 -25.93 -17.10
C PRO A 413 0.17 -26.96 -17.55
N THR A 414 -0.37 -26.81 -18.76
CA THR A 414 -1.35 -27.74 -19.33
C THR A 414 -0.74 -29.14 -19.51
N ARG A 415 0.45 -29.22 -20.11
CA ARG A 415 1.15 -30.49 -20.32
C ARG A 415 1.54 -31.16 -19.00
N PHE A 416 1.96 -30.38 -18.02
CA PHE A 416 2.27 -30.88 -16.67
C PHE A 416 1.03 -31.49 -16.03
N HIS A 417 -0.13 -30.84 -16.13
CA HIS A 417 -1.38 -31.40 -15.60
C HIS A 417 -1.83 -32.66 -16.33
N GLN A 418 -1.65 -32.73 -17.65
CA GLN A 418 -1.90 -33.94 -18.43
C GLN A 418 -1.01 -35.08 -17.93
N LEU A 419 0.31 -34.86 -17.90
CA LEU A 419 1.28 -35.85 -17.40
C LEU A 419 1.03 -36.24 -15.95
N TRP A 420 0.67 -35.28 -15.09
CA TRP A 420 0.35 -35.55 -13.69
C TRP A 420 -0.84 -36.49 -13.58
N ASN A 421 -1.91 -36.22 -14.31
CA ASN A 421 -3.08 -37.09 -14.32
C ASN A 421 -2.74 -38.47 -14.89
N ASP A 422 -2.02 -38.52 -16.02
CA ASP A 422 -1.64 -39.78 -16.68
C ASP A 422 -0.75 -40.65 -15.78
N CYS A 423 0.15 -40.06 -14.99
CA CYS A 423 1.06 -40.80 -14.11
C CYS A 423 0.47 -41.14 -12.75
N PHE A 424 -0.47 -40.33 -12.23
CA PHE A 424 -0.88 -40.40 -10.82
C PHE A 424 -2.37 -40.64 -10.58
N SER A 425 -3.20 -40.74 -11.63
CA SER A 425 -4.65 -40.97 -11.49
C SER A 425 -5.00 -42.21 -10.68
N ASP A 426 -4.20 -43.27 -10.79
CA ASP A 426 -4.45 -44.57 -10.16
C ASP A 426 -3.56 -44.81 -8.92
N THR A 427 -2.91 -43.77 -8.42
CA THR A 427 -1.98 -43.85 -7.28
C THR A 427 -2.61 -43.32 -5.99
N ALA A 428 -1.98 -43.59 -4.84
CA ALA A 428 -2.42 -43.08 -3.54
C ALA A 428 -2.45 -41.53 -3.44
N ILE A 429 -1.82 -40.83 -4.39
CA ILE A 429 -1.77 -39.36 -4.45
C ILE A 429 -2.70 -38.77 -5.51
N CYS A 430 -3.64 -39.55 -6.08
CA CYS A 430 -4.60 -39.08 -7.09
C CYS A 430 -5.44 -37.87 -6.64
N ASN A 431 -5.67 -37.74 -5.33
CA ASN A 431 -6.40 -36.63 -4.73
C ASN A 431 -5.55 -35.36 -4.53
N ILE A 432 -4.23 -35.45 -4.72
CA ILE A 432 -3.33 -34.30 -4.64
C ILE A 432 -3.43 -33.49 -5.93
N LYS A 433 -3.79 -32.22 -5.79
CA LYS A 433 -3.85 -31.26 -6.89
C LYS A 433 -2.56 -30.43 -6.94
N PRO A 434 -1.73 -30.58 -7.98
CA PRO A 434 -0.57 -29.74 -8.13
C PRO A 434 -1.02 -28.34 -8.56
N ILE A 435 -0.47 -27.31 -7.94
CA ILE A 435 -0.63 -25.92 -8.32
C ILE A 435 0.68 -25.51 -8.99
N VAL A 436 0.64 -25.34 -10.32
CA VAL A 436 1.81 -24.99 -11.11
C VAL A 436 1.98 -23.48 -11.14
N GLY A 437 3.09 -22.99 -10.58
CA GLY A 437 3.42 -21.57 -10.54
C GLY A 437 4.72 -21.26 -11.26
N SER A 438 4.74 -20.23 -12.10
CA SER A 438 6.01 -19.75 -12.68
C SER A 438 6.87 -19.08 -11.60
N ARG A 439 8.16 -19.40 -11.54
CA ARG A 439 9.17 -18.68 -10.77
C ARG A 439 10.05 -17.87 -11.72
N ARG A 440 10.49 -16.69 -11.28
CA ARG A 440 11.55 -15.94 -11.98
C ARG A 440 12.84 -16.75 -11.89
N LEU A 441 13.58 -16.86 -12.99
CA LEU A 441 14.97 -17.34 -12.92
C LEU A 441 15.77 -16.41 -12.02
N ASP A 442 16.66 -16.98 -11.21
CA ASP A 442 17.63 -16.19 -10.46
C ASP A 442 18.45 -15.41 -11.50
N ASN A 443 18.46 -14.08 -11.39
CA ASN A 443 19.17 -13.22 -12.33
C ASN A 443 20.57 -12.91 -11.79
N LEU A 444 21.40 -12.24 -12.61
CA LEU A 444 22.75 -11.86 -12.21
C LEU A 444 22.76 -11.08 -10.88
N GLN A 445 21.74 -10.28 -10.61
CA GLN A 445 21.58 -9.55 -9.35
C GLN A 445 21.35 -10.52 -8.16
N ASP A 446 20.56 -11.58 -8.31
CA ASP A 446 20.33 -12.59 -7.27
C ASP A 446 21.62 -13.35 -6.92
N TYR A 447 22.51 -13.55 -7.89
CA TYR A 447 23.83 -14.15 -7.69
C TYR A 447 24.89 -13.15 -7.17
N LEU A 448 24.88 -11.90 -7.65
CA LEU A 448 25.89 -10.90 -7.35
C LEU A 448 25.63 -10.13 -6.05
N VAL A 449 24.37 -9.92 -5.64
CA VAL A 449 24.05 -9.12 -4.44
C VAL A 449 24.52 -9.79 -3.14
N ARG A 450 24.81 -11.10 -3.16
CA ARG A 450 25.37 -11.80 -1.99
C ARG A 450 26.87 -11.54 -1.76
N LYS A 451 27.60 -11.03 -2.76
CA LYS A 451 29.01 -10.61 -2.61
C LYS A 451 29.14 -9.15 -3.03
N LYS A 452 29.46 -8.27 -2.07
CA LYS A 452 29.93 -6.92 -2.41
C LYS A 452 30.99 -7.04 -3.50
N PRO A 453 30.86 -6.37 -4.65
CA PRO A 453 31.92 -6.35 -5.64
C PRO A 453 33.19 -5.81 -4.99
N ASP A 454 34.33 -6.39 -5.36
CA ASP A 454 35.63 -5.93 -4.87
C ASP A 454 35.77 -4.43 -5.15
N LYS A 455 36.19 -3.66 -4.14
CA LYS A 455 36.38 -2.20 -4.23
C LYS A 455 37.35 -1.82 -5.34
N SER A 456 38.21 -2.75 -5.77
CA SER A 456 39.09 -2.57 -6.93
C SER A 456 38.35 -2.31 -8.25
N VAL A 457 37.11 -2.78 -8.39
CA VAL A 457 36.28 -2.64 -9.61
C VAL A 457 35.59 -1.26 -9.70
N LEU A 458 35.50 -0.52 -8.58
CA LEU A 458 34.87 0.81 -8.52
C LEU A 458 35.86 1.97 -8.73
N LYS A 459 37.15 1.69 -8.94
CA LYS A 459 38.11 2.71 -9.38
C LYS A 459 38.00 2.89 -10.90
N ILE A 460 37.03 3.70 -11.32
CA ILE A 460 37.07 4.30 -12.65
C ILE A 460 38.19 5.36 -12.61
N LYS A 461 39.16 5.21 -13.52
CA LYS A 461 40.25 6.17 -13.74
C LYS A 461 39.74 7.51 -14.24
#